data_AF-A0A535MMX1-F1
#
_entry.id   AF-A0A535MMX1-F1
#
_cell.length_a   1.000
_cell.length_b   1.000
_cell.length_c   1.000
_cell.angle_alpha   90.00
_cell.angle_beta   90.00
_cell.angle_gamma   90.00
#
_symmetry.space_group_name_H-M   'P 1'
#
loop_
_entity.id
_entity.type
_entity.pdbx_description
1 polymer ?
#
loop_
_entity_poly.entity_id
_entity_poly.type
_entity_poly.pdbx_seq_one_letter_code
_entity_poly.pdbx_strand_id
1 'polypeptide(L)'
;MNPIGWIEGLQGIGLALVLAGFLFAEELGVPIPFAPGDIMLAIGGVAIAAGRVDAVTLVLAVFVASVAGAVLGRELFAFLGWERLMAVATRLHARTPLERAADLLQRSGWRGVFTARLIPGLRVHTTEVAGVSGMPRATFVAGLLPACVVYVAAFVGVGAAFGRPILALIHQGEHQVLTGVLALALAVVLVVLVRRPLQRTLVALAPEGWASTLRIRTGSAGIVLIPACIGINFAGHAIAVWLRLPLFLDSIGTILCAVFAGPWLGGSVGFISNLVSSNTIDPVASSYSVVSLAIGFAAGLWARLNWRVTGWIALWLTCFAIASLVSAPLNLLFADGRSGVPAGDAIYAWLAAAHVPRILAAYAGEAAIDLPDKLLTVLAALLIAQGLPRPRAEARAVDLDLREAFTFIFRTPTWRRKVMAAALCLVFSWLVIPFLWFTGYQLALARRIRDGSHELPPWDHLGHKLKDGFGILAVLLLWNIPGIVLTIPAGLVGDSGASNGVLTALTALGSLWGLLVLVAEPPIFSQYLRGGFRAAFNLPAIVRRVRVNLGLALIVGALLIALSFAWVVGFLALGIGALATLTYASWVGAYLVGTYAATTDTAAGGAPQTEAVTLPAAIPRTQES
;
A
#
# COMPACT_ATOMS: atom_id res chain seq x y z
N MET A 1 -26.95 -20.75 17.26
CA MET A 1 -26.22 -21.97 16.86
C MET A 1 -25.17 -21.56 15.85
N ASN A 2 -23.90 -21.70 16.21
CA ASN A 2 -22.78 -21.26 15.38
C ASN A 2 -22.61 -22.26 14.21
N PRO A 3 -22.82 -21.88 12.93
CA PRO A 3 -22.81 -22.83 11.81
C PRO A 3 -21.42 -23.48 11.57
N ILE A 4 -20.38 -22.99 12.24
CA ILE A 4 -18.99 -23.48 12.14
C ILE A 4 -18.66 -24.53 13.21
N GLY A 5 -19.41 -24.60 14.32
CA GLY A 5 -19.07 -25.46 15.47
C GLY A 5 -19.13 -26.97 15.19
N TRP A 6 -19.80 -27.39 14.12
CA TRP A 6 -19.89 -28.80 13.72
C TRP A 6 -18.67 -29.27 12.90
N ILE A 7 -17.89 -28.33 12.35
CA ILE A 7 -16.68 -28.61 11.57
C ILE A 7 -15.45 -28.73 12.49
N GLU A 8 -15.44 -28.03 13.62
CA GLU A 8 -14.33 -28.03 14.58
C GLU A 8 -14.11 -29.39 15.26
N GLY A 9 -15.13 -30.25 15.32
CA GLY A 9 -15.04 -31.61 15.87
C GLY A 9 -14.60 -32.68 14.86
N LEU A 10 -14.47 -32.36 13.57
CA LEU A 10 -14.16 -33.35 12.52
C LEU A 10 -12.64 -33.41 12.25
N GLN A 11 -12.06 -34.60 12.39
CA GLN A 11 -10.64 -34.87 12.13
C GLN A 11 -10.47 -35.97 11.07
N GLY A 12 -9.36 -35.90 10.33
CA GLY A 12 -8.97 -36.92 9.35
C GLY A 12 -9.98 -37.10 8.21
N ILE A 13 -10.38 -38.35 7.98
CA ILE A 13 -11.22 -38.76 6.83
C ILE A 13 -12.60 -38.09 6.89
N GLY A 14 -13.16 -37.85 8.08
CA GLY A 14 -14.47 -37.21 8.23
C GLY A 14 -14.51 -35.78 7.66
N LEU A 15 -13.45 -34.99 7.89
CA LEU A 15 -13.34 -33.65 7.33
C LEU A 15 -13.15 -33.69 5.80
N ALA A 16 -12.35 -34.64 5.30
CA ALA A 16 -12.15 -34.82 3.87
C ALA A 16 -13.46 -35.19 3.15
N LEU A 17 -14.27 -36.08 3.72
CA LEU A 17 -15.55 -36.49 3.16
C LEU A 17 -16.59 -35.36 3.15
N VAL A 18 -16.63 -34.54 4.21
CA VAL A 18 -17.54 -33.38 4.26
C VAL A 18 -17.16 -32.35 3.19
N LEU A 19 -15.88 -31.97 3.10
CA LEU A 19 -15.41 -31.03 2.08
C LEU A 19 -15.63 -31.57 0.67
N ALA A 20 -15.34 -32.85 0.45
CA ALA A 20 -15.61 -33.52 -0.81
C ALA A 20 -17.11 -33.56 -1.15
N GLY A 21 -17.98 -33.81 -0.17
CA GLY A 21 -19.44 -33.82 -0.35
C GLY A 21 -20.02 -32.47 -0.75
N PHE A 22 -19.56 -31.38 -0.12
CA PHE A 22 -19.96 -30.02 -0.50
C PHE A 22 -19.50 -29.68 -1.92
N LEU A 23 -18.25 -30.02 -2.25
CA LEU A 23 -17.69 -29.73 -3.57
C LEU A 23 -18.37 -30.57 -4.66
N PHE A 24 -18.73 -31.82 -4.36
CA PHE A 24 -19.54 -32.66 -5.22
C PHE A 24 -20.91 -32.03 -5.51
N ALA A 25 -21.61 -31.55 -4.48
CA ALA A 25 -22.92 -30.93 -4.64
C ALA A 25 -22.85 -29.61 -5.44
N GLU A 26 -21.80 -28.82 -5.24
CA GLU A 26 -21.56 -27.61 -6.03
C GLU A 26 -21.25 -27.94 -7.50
N GLU A 27 -20.38 -28.91 -7.77
CA GLU A 27 -20.03 -29.35 -9.14
C GLU A 27 -21.20 -30.05 -9.86
N LEU A 28 -22.15 -30.59 -9.11
CA LEU A 28 -23.43 -31.10 -9.63
C LEU A 28 -24.34 -29.98 -10.15
N GLY A 29 -24.07 -28.73 -9.78
CA GLY A 29 -24.86 -27.55 -10.16
C GLY A 29 -25.87 -27.08 -9.11
N VAL A 30 -25.74 -27.52 -7.86
CA VAL A 30 -26.57 -27.00 -6.76
C VAL A 30 -26.02 -25.64 -6.32
N PRO A 31 -26.79 -24.54 -6.40
CA PRO A 31 -26.34 -23.25 -5.91
C PRO A 31 -26.30 -23.28 -4.38
N ILE A 32 -25.10 -23.32 -3.81
CA ILE A 32 -24.89 -23.25 -2.35
C ILE A 32 -24.49 -21.81 -1.99
N PRO A 33 -25.43 -20.97 -1.52
CA PRO A 33 -25.18 -19.53 -1.30
C PRO A 33 -24.20 -19.22 -0.16
N PHE A 34 -23.90 -20.19 0.71
CA PHE A 34 -23.14 -19.98 1.94
C PHE A 34 -21.69 -20.50 1.90
N ALA A 35 -21.28 -21.22 0.85
CA ALA A 35 -19.93 -21.80 0.77
C ALA A 35 -19.45 -21.97 -0.70
N PRO A 36 -18.78 -20.97 -1.28
CA PRO A 36 -18.08 -21.12 -2.57
C PRO A 36 -17.02 -22.22 -2.48
N GLY A 37 -16.95 -23.12 -3.47
CA GLY A 37 -16.00 -24.25 -3.47
C GLY A 37 -14.53 -23.85 -3.37
N ASP A 38 -14.17 -22.67 -3.90
CA ASP A 38 -12.84 -22.08 -3.76
C ASP A 38 -12.43 -21.93 -2.28
N ILE A 39 -13.39 -21.54 -1.44
CA ILE A 39 -13.18 -21.34 0.01
C ILE A 39 -13.08 -22.69 0.72
N MET A 40 -13.87 -23.69 0.31
CA MET A 40 -13.79 -25.05 0.86
C MET A 40 -12.41 -25.69 0.57
N LEU A 41 -11.86 -25.50 -0.63
CA LEU A 41 -10.53 -25.97 -1.00
C LEU A 41 -9.42 -25.25 -0.20
N ALA A 42 -9.55 -23.94 -0.02
CA ALA A 42 -8.62 -23.17 0.80
C ALA A 42 -8.65 -23.61 2.27
N ILE A 43 -9.84 -23.82 2.85
CA ILE A 43 -10.03 -24.37 4.20
C ILE A 43 -9.40 -25.77 4.31
N GLY A 44 -9.57 -26.59 3.27
CA GLY A 44 -8.90 -27.88 3.16
C GLY A 44 -7.37 -27.77 3.21
N GLY A 45 -6.78 -26.83 2.48
CA GLY A 45 -5.35 -26.53 2.54
C GLY A 45 -4.89 -26.07 3.94
N VAL A 46 -5.69 -25.23 4.61
CA VAL A 46 -5.42 -24.82 6.00
C VAL A 46 -5.49 -26.01 6.95
N ALA A 47 -6.43 -26.94 6.75
CA ALA A 47 -6.53 -28.16 7.55
C ALA A 47 -5.32 -29.11 7.36
N ILE A 48 -4.77 -29.18 6.14
CA ILE A 48 -3.49 -29.87 5.88
C ILE A 48 -2.35 -29.19 6.63
N ALA A 49 -2.25 -27.85 6.56
CA ALA A 49 -1.24 -27.08 7.26
C ALA A 49 -1.31 -27.21 8.80
N ALA A 50 -2.53 -27.39 9.33
CA ALA A 50 -2.82 -27.64 10.74
C ALA A 50 -2.52 -29.09 11.18
N GLY A 51 -2.16 -29.99 10.26
CA GLY A 51 -1.98 -31.41 10.53
C GLY A 51 -3.28 -32.16 10.87
N ARG A 52 -4.45 -31.61 10.52
CA ARG A 52 -5.77 -32.22 10.82
C ARG A 52 -6.18 -33.29 9.82
N VAL A 53 -5.64 -33.25 8.60
CA VAL A 53 -5.92 -34.21 7.52
C VAL A 53 -4.65 -34.43 6.70
N ASP A 54 -4.42 -35.67 6.30
CA ASP A 54 -3.35 -36.02 5.36
C ASP A 54 -3.57 -35.39 3.98
N ALA A 55 -2.51 -34.82 3.41
CA ALA A 55 -2.58 -34.07 2.16
C ALA A 55 -3.03 -34.94 0.98
N VAL A 56 -2.54 -36.18 0.91
CA VAL A 56 -2.87 -37.11 -0.17
C VAL A 56 -4.34 -37.49 -0.09
N THR A 57 -4.82 -37.82 1.11
CA THR A 57 -6.21 -38.20 1.37
C THR A 57 -7.18 -37.10 0.97
N LEU A 58 -6.91 -35.85 1.38
CA LEU A 58 -7.79 -34.73 1.06
C LEU A 58 -7.80 -34.41 -0.44
N VAL A 59 -6.61 -34.31 -1.06
CA VAL A 59 -6.49 -33.99 -2.48
C VAL A 59 -7.18 -35.05 -3.35
N LEU A 60 -7.01 -36.33 -3.04
CA LEU A 60 -7.68 -37.41 -3.76
C LEU A 60 -9.20 -37.39 -3.57
N ALA A 61 -9.69 -37.24 -2.34
CA ALA A 61 -11.12 -37.23 -2.05
C ALA A 61 -11.84 -36.08 -2.78
N VAL A 62 -11.26 -34.88 -2.71
CA VAL A 62 -11.75 -33.67 -3.37
C VAL A 62 -11.67 -33.79 -4.89
N PHE A 63 -10.57 -34.31 -5.43
CA PHE A 63 -10.42 -34.50 -6.87
C PHE A 63 -11.46 -35.48 -7.43
N VAL A 64 -11.64 -36.62 -6.78
CA VAL A 64 -12.65 -37.63 -7.16
C VAL A 64 -14.05 -37.04 -7.08
N ALA A 65 -14.37 -36.33 -6.00
CA ALA A 65 -15.66 -35.69 -5.82
C ALA A 65 -15.96 -34.63 -6.90
N SER A 66 -14.99 -33.77 -7.22
CA SER A 66 -15.17 -32.75 -8.26
C SER A 66 -15.38 -33.36 -9.65
N VAL A 67 -14.62 -34.39 -9.99
CA VAL A 67 -14.76 -35.07 -11.28
C VAL A 67 -16.09 -35.81 -11.35
N ALA A 68 -16.46 -36.56 -10.31
CA ALA A 68 -17.72 -37.29 -10.26
C ALA A 68 -18.93 -36.35 -10.30
N GLY A 69 -18.90 -35.26 -9.52
CA GLY A 69 -19.95 -34.24 -9.50
C GLY A 69 -20.12 -33.57 -10.86
N ALA A 70 -19.02 -33.17 -11.51
CA ALA A 70 -19.07 -32.53 -12.82
C ALA A 70 -19.56 -33.49 -13.92
N VAL A 71 -19.17 -34.77 -13.90
CA VAL A 71 -19.65 -35.76 -14.88
C VAL A 71 -21.14 -36.04 -14.68
N LEU A 72 -21.59 -36.25 -13.45
CA LEU A 72 -23.01 -36.47 -13.14
C LEU A 72 -23.86 -35.23 -13.43
N GLY A 73 -23.37 -34.03 -13.10
CA GLY A 73 -24.03 -32.78 -13.40
C GLY A 73 -24.23 -32.61 -14.90
N ARG A 74 -23.21 -32.93 -15.70
CA ARG A 74 -23.31 -32.91 -17.16
C ARG A 74 -24.44 -33.79 -17.70
N GLU A 75 -24.56 -35.02 -17.19
CA GLU A 75 -25.62 -35.94 -17.59
C GLU A 75 -26.99 -35.39 -17.14
N LEU A 76 -27.09 -34.89 -15.91
CA LEU A 76 -28.32 -34.27 -15.39
C LEU A 76 -28.80 -33.10 -16.27
N PHE A 77 -27.87 -32.21 -16.65
CA PHE A 77 -28.19 -31.07 -17.50
C PHE A 77 -28.44 -31.46 -18.97
N ALA A 78 -27.89 -32.58 -19.44
CA ALA A 78 -28.28 -33.15 -20.74
C ALA A 78 -29.76 -33.56 -20.77
N PHE A 79 -30.32 -34.01 -19.63
CA PHE A 79 -31.75 -34.32 -19.51
C PHE A 79 -32.66 -33.08 -19.34
N LEU A 80 -32.14 -31.96 -18.83
CA LEU A 80 -32.94 -30.74 -18.57
C LEU A 80 -33.25 -29.92 -19.82
N GLY A 81 -32.34 -29.88 -20.80
CA GLY A 81 -32.48 -29.11 -22.04
C GLY A 81 -32.29 -27.59 -21.90
N TRP A 82 -31.96 -26.91 -23.01
CA TRP A 82 -31.52 -25.50 -23.04
C TRP A 82 -32.59 -24.51 -22.64
N GLU A 83 -33.82 -24.76 -23.02
CA GLU A 83 -34.94 -23.87 -22.73
C GLU A 83 -35.22 -23.78 -21.22
N ARG A 84 -35.13 -24.91 -20.50
CA ARG A 84 -35.37 -24.95 -19.04
C ARG A 84 -34.21 -24.35 -18.27
N LEU A 85 -32.97 -24.62 -18.69
CA LEU A 85 -31.78 -23.99 -18.10
C LEU A 85 -31.82 -22.47 -18.25
N MET A 86 -32.18 -21.96 -19.44
CA MET A 86 -32.31 -20.52 -19.69
C MET A 86 -33.46 -19.87 -18.92
N ALA A 87 -34.57 -20.57 -18.73
CA ALA A 87 -35.68 -20.08 -17.91
C ALA A 87 -35.28 -19.86 -16.44
N VAL A 88 -34.47 -20.77 -15.87
CA VAL A 88 -33.94 -20.65 -14.50
C VAL A 88 -32.82 -19.60 -14.44
N ALA A 89 -31.91 -19.60 -15.41
CA ALA A 89 -30.81 -18.65 -15.49
C ALA A 89 -31.26 -17.20 -15.63
N THR A 90 -32.38 -16.96 -16.33
CA THR A 90 -32.97 -15.61 -16.47
C THR A 90 -33.54 -15.12 -15.13
N ARG A 91 -34.13 -16.01 -14.32
CA ARG A 91 -34.61 -15.66 -12.96
C ARG A 91 -33.46 -15.39 -11.98
N LEU A 92 -32.31 -16.05 -12.17
CA LEU A 92 -31.13 -15.93 -11.31
C LEU A 92 -30.06 -14.95 -11.84
N HIS A 93 -30.36 -14.17 -12.89
CA HIS A 93 -29.42 -13.22 -13.52
C HIS A 93 -28.09 -13.83 -14.03
N ALA A 94 -28.07 -15.14 -14.33
CA ALA A 94 -26.85 -15.88 -14.73
C ALA A 94 -26.69 -16.04 -16.26
N ARG A 95 -27.47 -15.33 -17.08
CA ARG A 95 -27.46 -15.45 -18.55
C ARG A 95 -26.10 -15.17 -19.18
N THR A 96 -25.46 -14.05 -18.84
CA THR A 96 -24.21 -13.62 -19.46
C THR A 96 -23.04 -14.59 -19.18
N PRO A 97 -22.86 -15.12 -17.94
CA PRO A 97 -21.92 -16.22 -17.68
C PRO A 97 -22.15 -17.47 -18.54
N LEU A 98 -23.41 -17.90 -18.68
CA LEU A 98 -23.79 -19.08 -19.47
C LEU A 98 -23.49 -18.90 -20.96
N GLU A 99 -23.83 -17.74 -21.54
CA GLU A 99 -23.52 -17.42 -22.93
C GLU A 99 -22.01 -17.41 -23.21
N ARG A 100 -21.21 -16.82 -22.32
CA ARG A 100 -19.74 -16.83 -22.44
C ARG A 100 -19.15 -18.23 -22.35
N ALA A 101 -19.68 -19.07 -21.47
CA ALA A 101 -19.26 -20.46 -21.37
C ALA A 101 -19.62 -21.23 -22.65
N ALA A 102 -20.81 -20.99 -23.22
CA ALA A 102 -21.22 -21.58 -24.49
C ALA A 102 -20.31 -21.17 -25.66
N ASP A 103 -19.97 -19.89 -25.78
CA ASP A 103 -19.06 -19.39 -26.82
C ASP A 103 -17.68 -20.05 -26.74
N LEU A 104 -17.13 -20.20 -25.53
CA LEU A 104 -15.82 -20.83 -25.32
C LEU A 104 -15.85 -22.33 -25.65
N LEU A 105 -16.92 -23.03 -25.29
CA LEU A 105 -17.08 -24.46 -25.55
C LEU A 105 -17.28 -24.75 -27.04
N GLN A 106 -18.07 -23.92 -27.74
CA GLN A 106 -18.30 -24.04 -29.18
C GLN A 106 -17.04 -23.78 -30.00
N ARG A 107 -16.21 -22.80 -29.61
CA ARG A 107 -15.01 -22.41 -30.37
C ARG A 107 -13.83 -23.35 -30.18
N SER A 108 -13.75 -24.08 -29.06
CA SER A 108 -12.49 -24.71 -28.65
C SER A 108 -12.64 -26.11 -28.03
N GLY A 109 -13.85 -26.68 -27.96
CA GLY A 109 -14.08 -28.05 -27.50
C GLY A 109 -13.45 -28.33 -26.14
N TRP A 110 -12.55 -29.32 -26.04
CA TRP A 110 -11.88 -29.68 -24.79
C TRP A 110 -11.01 -28.55 -24.20
N ARG A 111 -10.38 -27.73 -25.05
CA ARG A 111 -9.62 -26.54 -24.62
C ARG A 111 -10.55 -25.45 -24.08
N GLY A 112 -11.76 -25.38 -24.64
CA GLY A 112 -12.83 -24.50 -24.15
C GLY A 112 -13.25 -24.89 -22.73
N VAL A 113 -13.49 -26.18 -22.49
CA VAL A 113 -13.80 -26.72 -21.16
C VAL A 113 -12.67 -26.43 -20.16
N PHE A 114 -11.42 -26.68 -20.55
CA PHE A 114 -10.26 -26.39 -19.69
C PHE A 114 -10.21 -24.90 -19.30
N THR A 115 -10.33 -24.01 -20.27
CA THR A 115 -10.22 -22.56 -20.05
C THR A 115 -11.40 -22.02 -19.24
N ALA A 116 -12.62 -22.44 -19.55
CA ALA A 116 -13.82 -21.99 -18.85
C ALA A 116 -13.83 -22.45 -17.38
N ARG A 117 -13.30 -23.63 -17.08
CA ARG A 117 -13.19 -24.13 -15.70
C ARG A 117 -12.16 -23.41 -14.84
N LEU A 118 -11.17 -22.75 -15.46
CA LEU A 118 -10.17 -21.95 -14.74
C LEU A 118 -10.59 -20.49 -14.53
N ILE A 119 -11.66 -20.03 -15.16
CA ILE A 119 -12.18 -18.67 -14.99
C ILE A 119 -13.18 -18.65 -13.82
N PRO A 120 -12.95 -17.81 -12.79
CA PRO A 120 -13.88 -17.67 -11.67
C PRO A 120 -15.29 -17.31 -12.13
N GLY A 121 -16.30 -18.00 -11.59
CA GLY A 121 -17.70 -17.79 -11.93
C GLY A 121 -18.16 -18.43 -13.26
N LEU A 122 -17.25 -18.98 -14.09
CA LEU A 122 -17.63 -19.74 -15.30
C LEU A 122 -17.56 -21.26 -15.08
N ARG A 123 -16.84 -21.72 -14.06
CA ARG A 123 -16.60 -23.15 -13.76
C ARG A 123 -17.88 -23.98 -13.68
N VAL A 124 -18.82 -23.60 -12.81
CA VAL A 124 -20.07 -24.35 -12.59
C VAL A 124 -20.93 -24.35 -13.86
N HIS A 125 -21.05 -23.19 -14.51
CA HIS A 125 -21.77 -23.04 -15.78
C HIS A 125 -21.15 -23.84 -16.93
N THR A 126 -19.87 -24.22 -16.85
CA THR A 126 -19.22 -25.04 -17.86
C THR A 126 -19.85 -26.45 -17.91
N THR A 127 -20.19 -27.01 -16.76
CA THR A 127 -20.87 -28.32 -16.65
C THR A 127 -22.30 -28.24 -17.17
N GLU A 128 -23.02 -27.18 -16.82
CA GLU A 128 -24.40 -26.91 -17.27
C GLU A 128 -24.48 -26.81 -18.80
N VAL A 129 -23.62 -25.97 -19.39
CA VAL A 129 -23.55 -25.76 -20.84
C VAL A 129 -23.08 -27.01 -21.57
N ALA A 130 -22.10 -27.74 -21.04
CA ALA A 130 -21.60 -28.97 -21.66
C ALA A 130 -22.68 -30.07 -21.70
N GLY A 131 -23.52 -30.17 -20.67
CA GLY A 131 -24.64 -31.10 -20.64
C GLY A 131 -25.70 -30.76 -21.67
N VAL A 132 -26.18 -29.53 -21.64
CA VAL A 132 -27.26 -29.11 -22.53
C VAL A 132 -26.86 -29.07 -24.01
N SER A 133 -25.61 -28.72 -24.31
CA SER A 133 -25.09 -28.73 -25.68
C SER A 133 -24.84 -30.13 -26.24
N GLY A 134 -25.04 -31.19 -25.44
CA GLY A 134 -24.81 -32.58 -25.87
C GLY A 134 -23.34 -32.89 -26.17
N MET A 135 -22.39 -32.17 -25.55
CA MET A 135 -20.96 -32.34 -25.82
C MET A 135 -20.54 -33.81 -25.60
N PRO A 136 -19.66 -34.45 -26.41
CA PRO A 136 -19.24 -35.83 -26.16
C PRO A 136 -18.54 -36.04 -24.81
N ARG A 137 -18.75 -37.19 -24.16
CA ARG A 137 -18.18 -37.52 -22.83
C ARG A 137 -16.66 -37.39 -22.80
N ALA A 138 -16.00 -37.95 -23.81
CA ALA A 138 -14.55 -37.90 -23.95
C ALA A 138 -14.01 -36.46 -24.01
N THR A 139 -14.65 -35.58 -24.78
CA THR A 139 -14.21 -34.18 -24.97
C THR A 139 -14.36 -33.37 -23.69
N PHE A 140 -15.43 -33.59 -22.94
CA PHE A 140 -15.64 -32.95 -21.65
C PHE A 140 -14.61 -33.41 -20.61
N VAL A 141 -14.43 -34.72 -20.47
CA VAL A 141 -13.48 -35.30 -19.50
C VAL A 141 -12.04 -34.91 -19.81
N ALA A 142 -11.66 -34.84 -21.10
CA ALA A 142 -10.33 -34.42 -21.54
C ALA A 142 -9.99 -32.97 -21.16
N GLY A 143 -10.97 -32.07 -21.10
CA GLY A 143 -10.79 -30.70 -20.59
C GLY A 143 -10.93 -30.59 -19.08
N LEU A 144 -11.81 -31.39 -18.48
CA LEU A 144 -12.14 -31.41 -17.06
C LEU A 144 -10.96 -31.87 -16.19
N LEU A 145 -10.34 -33.00 -16.52
CA LEU A 145 -9.27 -33.60 -15.71
C LEU A 145 -8.08 -32.65 -15.49
N PRO A 146 -7.43 -32.10 -16.55
CA PRO A 146 -6.31 -31.17 -16.35
C PRO A 146 -6.74 -29.88 -15.64
N ALA A 147 -7.96 -29.38 -15.89
CA ALA A 147 -8.46 -28.21 -15.18
C ALA A 147 -8.64 -28.47 -13.68
N CYS A 148 -9.20 -29.63 -13.31
CA CYS A 148 -9.37 -30.03 -11.91
C CYS A 148 -8.03 -30.20 -11.19
N VAL A 149 -7.01 -30.77 -11.86
CA VAL A 149 -5.66 -30.89 -11.27
C VAL A 149 -5.08 -29.50 -10.97
N VAL A 150 -5.09 -28.60 -11.95
CA VAL A 150 -4.57 -27.23 -11.80
C VAL A 150 -5.33 -26.48 -10.70
N TYR A 151 -6.65 -26.61 -10.69
CA TYR A 151 -7.54 -25.92 -9.76
C TYR A 151 -7.37 -26.39 -8.31
N VAL A 152 -7.40 -27.72 -8.08
CA VAL A 152 -7.19 -28.29 -6.74
C VAL A 152 -5.79 -27.97 -6.24
N ALA A 153 -4.75 -28.10 -7.07
CA ALA A 153 -3.39 -27.76 -6.70
C ALA A 153 -3.23 -26.27 -6.33
N ALA A 154 -3.87 -25.37 -7.08
CA ALA A 154 -3.80 -23.94 -6.81
C ALA A 154 -4.44 -23.57 -5.46
N PHE A 155 -5.70 -23.95 -5.21
CA PHE A 155 -6.42 -23.51 -4.01
C PHE A 155 -6.00 -24.26 -2.74
N VAL A 156 -5.75 -25.56 -2.83
CA VAL A 156 -5.21 -26.33 -1.70
C VAL A 156 -3.77 -25.88 -1.40
N GLY A 157 -2.96 -25.61 -2.43
CA GLY A 157 -1.60 -25.09 -2.29
C GLY A 157 -1.56 -23.73 -1.61
N VAL A 158 -2.43 -22.79 -2.01
CA VAL A 158 -2.60 -21.49 -1.35
C VAL A 158 -3.02 -21.67 0.11
N GLY A 159 -4.04 -22.48 0.38
CA GLY A 159 -4.49 -22.76 1.75
C GLY A 159 -3.40 -23.38 2.63
N ALA A 160 -2.60 -24.28 2.08
CA ALA A 160 -1.49 -24.92 2.81
C ALA A 160 -0.31 -23.97 3.05
N ALA A 161 0.02 -23.12 2.07
CA ALA A 161 1.11 -22.14 2.18
C ALA A 161 0.80 -21.02 3.18
N PHE A 162 -0.44 -20.50 3.17
CA PHE A 162 -0.88 -19.42 4.05
C PHE A 162 -1.51 -19.92 5.37
N GLY A 163 -1.81 -21.22 5.48
CA GLY A 163 -2.50 -21.79 6.64
C GLY A 163 -1.70 -21.68 7.93
N ARG A 164 -0.39 -21.92 7.92
CA ARG A 164 0.45 -21.82 9.13
C ARG A 164 0.50 -20.39 9.72
N PRO A 165 0.74 -19.33 8.93
CA PRO A 165 0.61 -17.94 9.39
C PRO A 165 -0.79 -17.59 9.92
N ILE A 166 -1.84 -18.04 9.23
CA ILE A 166 -3.24 -17.75 9.60
C ILE A 166 -3.63 -18.47 10.90
N LEU A 167 -3.23 -19.72 11.10
CA LEU A 167 -3.51 -20.48 12.31
C LEU A 167 -2.77 -19.93 13.53
N ALA A 168 -1.56 -19.40 13.34
CA ALA A 168 -0.83 -18.69 14.39
C ALA A 168 -1.55 -17.41 14.85
N LEU A 169 -2.22 -16.70 13.93
CA LEU A 169 -3.05 -15.53 14.23
C LEU A 169 -4.38 -15.90 14.91
N ILE A 170 -4.99 -17.04 14.54
CA ILE A 170 -6.27 -17.51 15.10
C ILE A 170 -6.11 -18.05 16.52
N HIS A 171 -5.08 -18.87 16.79
CA HIS A 171 -4.86 -19.45 18.11
C HIS A 171 -4.50 -18.41 19.19
N GLN A 172 -4.05 -17.22 18.80
CA GLN A 172 -3.83 -16.10 19.73
C GLN A 172 -5.09 -15.22 19.93
N GLY A 173 -6.23 -15.55 19.29
CA GLY A 173 -7.17 -14.52 18.83
C GLY A 173 -8.67 -14.73 19.02
N GLU A 174 -9.18 -15.63 19.86
CA GLU A 174 -10.64 -15.73 20.08
C GLU A 174 -11.22 -14.44 20.71
N HIS A 175 -10.44 -13.74 21.54
CA HIS A 175 -10.80 -12.41 22.05
C HIS A 175 -10.38 -11.25 21.13
N GLN A 176 -9.51 -11.48 20.14
CA GLN A 176 -8.96 -10.41 19.30
C GLN A 176 -9.89 -10.01 18.15
N VAL A 177 -10.68 -10.96 17.62
CA VAL A 177 -11.62 -10.68 16.52
C VAL A 177 -12.76 -9.76 16.98
N LEU A 178 -13.33 -10.01 18.16
CA LEU A 178 -14.37 -9.16 18.74
C LEU A 178 -13.82 -7.74 19.02
N THR A 179 -12.58 -7.63 19.50
CA THR A 179 -11.93 -6.32 19.70
C THR A 179 -11.48 -5.64 18.42
N GLY A 180 -11.14 -6.38 17.36
CA GLY A 180 -10.88 -5.81 16.03
C GLY A 180 -12.15 -5.21 15.43
N VAL A 181 -13.29 -5.88 15.61
CA VAL A 181 -14.62 -5.35 15.23
C VAL A 181 -15.00 -4.14 16.09
N LEU A 182 -14.73 -4.17 17.40
CA LEU A 182 -14.97 -3.03 18.31
C LEU A 182 -14.04 -1.84 18.03
N ALA A 183 -12.77 -2.07 17.71
CA ALA A 183 -11.81 -1.03 17.34
C ALA A 183 -12.15 -0.43 15.97
N LEU A 184 -12.58 -1.24 15.00
CA LEU A 184 -13.10 -0.77 13.73
C LEU A 184 -14.40 0.03 13.92
N ALA A 185 -15.31 -0.44 14.78
CA ALA A 185 -16.53 0.28 15.13
C ALA A 185 -16.21 1.59 15.85
N LEU A 186 -15.24 1.61 16.76
CA LEU A 186 -14.78 2.81 17.45
C LEU A 186 -14.11 3.78 16.48
N ALA A 187 -13.28 3.31 15.55
CA ALA A 187 -12.70 4.13 14.49
C ALA A 187 -13.78 4.71 13.57
N VAL A 188 -14.79 3.93 13.19
CA VAL A 188 -15.95 4.39 12.43
C VAL A 188 -16.76 5.43 13.23
N VAL A 189 -16.98 5.20 14.53
CA VAL A 189 -17.66 6.15 15.43
C VAL A 189 -16.82 7.42 15.58
N LEU A 190 -15.51 7.32 15.72
CA LEU A 190 -14.60 8.47 15.82
C LEU A 190 -14.61 9.26 14.52
N VAL A 191 -14.57 8.61 13.35
CA VAL A 191 -14.77 9.24 12.05
C VAL A 191 -16.16 9.88 11.96
N VAL A 192 -17.21 9.25 12.49
CA VAL A 192 -18.59 9.74 12.49
C VAL A 192 -18.83 10.90 13.47
N LEU A 193 -18.07 10.98 14.56
CA LEU A 193 -18.12 12.06 15.54
C LEU A 193 -17.24 13.23 15.09
N VAL A 194 -16.08 12.94 14.52
CA VAL A 194 -15.14 13.93 13.99
C VAL A 194 -15.61 14.46 12.63
N ARG A 195 -16.39 13.72 11.82
CA ARG A 195 -16.87 14.21 10.51
C ARG A 195 -17.70 15.48 10.61
N ARG A 196 -18.43 15.74 11.70
CA ARG A 196 -19.27 16.94 11.85
C ARG A 196 -18.45 18.20 12.15
N PRO A 197 -17.54 18.21 13.14
CA PRO A 197 -16.59 19.31 13.30
C PRO A 197 -15.64 19.39 12.11
N LEU A 198 -15.17 18.26 11.55
CA LEU A 198 -14.38 18.22 10.34
C LEU A 198 -15.15 18.81 9.16
N GLN A 199 -16.41 18.48 8.89
CA GLN A 199 -17.16 19.11 7.79
C GLN A 199 -17.36 20.62 7.99
N ARG A 200 -17.55 21.09 9.22
CA ARG A 200 -17.75 22.53 9.53
C ARG A 200 -16.48 23.36 9.30
N THR A 201 -15.42 23.12 10.07
CA THR A 201 -14.17 22.59 9.52
C THR A 201 -13.74 22.92 8.07
N LEU A 202 -14.00 21.94 7.20
CA LEU A 202 -13.72 21.92 5.76
C LEU A 202 -14.47 23.00 4.99
N VAL A 203 -15.69 23.30 5.42
CA VAL A 203 -16.54 24.37 4.88
C VAL A 203 -16.03 25.74 5.32
N ALA A 204 -15.31 25.88 6.43
CA ALA A 204 -14.66 27.13 6.83
C ALA A 204 -13.39 27.43 6.02
N LEU A 205 -12.76 26.39 5.44
CA LEU A 205 -11.66 26.51 4.46
C LEU A 205 -12.15 26.93 3.05
N ALA A 206 -13.45 27.25 2.89
CA ALA A 206 -14.11 27.42 1.60
C ALA A 206 -13.93 28.75 0.83
N PRO A 207 -13.05 29.71 1.18
CA PRO A 207 -12.64 30.67 0.15
C PRO A 207 -11.81 29.99 -0.96
N GLU A 208 -11.01 28.97 -0.63
CA GLU A 208 -10.18 28.22 -1.60
C GLU A 208 -10.42 26.69 -1.64
N GLY A 209 -11.20 26.15 -0.69
CA GLY A 209 -11.60 24.74 -0.62
C GLY A 209 -10.49 23.77 -0.16
N TRP A 210 -10.84 22.53 0.19
CA TRP A 210 -9.90 21.45 0.57
C TRP A 210 -8.83 21.11 -0.49
N ALA A 211 -9.04 21.57 -1.73
CA ALA A 211 -8.06 21.47 -2.80
C ALA A 211 -6.78 22.26 -2.49
N SER A 212 -6.85 23.41 -1.82
CA SER A 212 -5.68 24.24 -1.52
C SER A 212 -4.72 23.60 -0.50
N THR A 213 -5.19 22.66 0.30
CA THR A 213 -4.35 21.81 1.18
C THR A 213 -3.61 20.71 0.45
N LEU A 214 -4.07 20.33 -0.74
CA LEU A 214 -3.36 19.44 -1.65
C LEU A 214 -2.39 20.20 -2.57
N ARG A 215 -2.46 21.54 -2.59
CA ARG A 215 -1.49 22.41 -3.25
C ARG A 215 -0.36 22.75 -2.30
N ILE A 216 0.83 22.26 -2.64
CA ILE A 216 2.05 22.52 -1.88
C ILE A 216 2.76 23.69 -2.52
N ARG A 217 3.05 24.73 -1.73
CA ARG A 217 3.92 25.83 -2.12
C ARG A 217 5.20 25.80 -1.30
N THR A 218 6.31 25.39 -1.91
CA THR A 218 7.61 25.35 -1.24
C THR A 218 8.50 26.50 -1.69
N GLY A 219 8.96 27.32 -0.73
CA GLY A 219 9.94 28.38 -0.89
C GLY A 219 11.30 28.07 -0.26
N SER A 220 12.28 28.95 -0.45
CA SER A 220 13.66 28.86 0.06
C SER A 220 13.77 28.91 1.58
N ALA A 221 12.78 29.46 2.30
CA ALA A 221 12.67 29.38 3.77
C ALA A 221 12.74 27.94 4.32
N GLY A 222 12.40 26.93 3.51
CA GLY A 222 12.54 25.52 3.87
C GLY A 222 13.98 25.05 4.09
N ILE A 223 14.98 25.73 3.52
CA ILE A 223 16.40 25.33 3.64
C ILE A 223 16.91 25.40 5.08
N VAL A 224 16.44 26.40 5.85
CA VAL A 224 16.88 26.61 7.24
C VAL A 224 15.91 25.97 8.23
N LEU A 225 14.60 26.08 7.96
CA LEU A 225 13.58 25.58 8.90
C LEU A 225 13.59 24.05 9.01
N ILE A 226 13.79 23.33 7.91
CA ILE A 226 13.67 21.88 7.89
C ILE A 226 14.79 21.19 8.69
N PRO A 227 16.09 21.46 8.45
CA PRO A 227 17.16 20.87 9.24
C PRO A 227 17.06 21.24 10.72
N ALA A 228 16.67 22.48 11.03
CA ALA A 228 16.46 22.91 12.41
C ALA A 228 15.34 22.11 13.10
N CYS A 229 14.21 21.91 12.43
CA CYS A 229 13.10 21.13 13.00
C CYS A 229 13.45 19.65 13.18
N ILE A 230 14.17 19.05 12.23
CA ILE A 230 14.69 17.68 12.38
C ILE A 230 15.64 17.60 13.58
N GLY A 231 16.54 18.58 13.73
CA GLY A 231 17.46 18.68 14.87
C GLY A 231 16.74 18.83 16.21
N ILE A 232 15.67 19.63 16.27
CA ILE A 232 14.83 19.79 17.47
C ILE A 232 14.17 18.46 17.86
N ASN A 233 13.58 17.73 16.89
CA ASN A 233 12.97 16.42 17.15
C ASN A 233 14.01 15.42 17.66
N PHE A 234 15.16 15.34 16.99
CA PHE A 234 16.24 14.45 17.38
C PHE A 234 16.76 14.76 18.79
N ALA A 235 16.99 16.04 19.11
CA ALA A 235 17.45 16.45 20.43
C ALA A 235 16.40 16.17 21.52
N GLY A 236 15.12 16.44 21.27
CA GLY A 236 14.03 16.13 22.18
C GLY A 236 13.96 14.64 22.50
N HIS A 237 13.98 13.80 21.46
CA HIS A 237 13.98 12.35 21.61
C HIS A 237 15.22 11.82 22.34
N ALA A 238 16.41 12.33 21.99
CA ALA A 238 17.65 11.96 22.67
C ALA A 238 17.61 12.28 24.18
N ILE A 239 17.09 13.45 24.55
CA ILE A 239 16.92 13.85 25.96
C ILE A 239 15.93 12.92 26.67
N ALA A 240 14.80 12.60 26.02
CA ALA A 240 13.79 11.71 26.59
C ALA A 240 14.36 10.32 26.89
N VAL A 241 15.10 9.74 25.94
CA VAL A 241 15.73 8.43 26.10
C VAL A 241 16.85 8.48 27.14
N TRP A 242 17.73 9.48 27.10
CA TRP A 242 18.88 9.58 28.00
C TRP A 242 18.47 9.78 29.47
N LEU A 243 17.45 10.61 29.72
CA LEU A 243 16.91 10.85 31.05
C LEU A 243 15.83 9.85 31.47
N ARG A 244 15.48 8.89 30.60
CA ARG A 244 14.39 7.91 30.81
C ARG A 244 13.06 8.58 31.19
N LEU A 245 12.73 9.66 30.50
CA LEU A 245 11.47 10.36 30.70
C LEU A 245 10.29 9.47 30.28
N PRO A 246 9.12 9.60 30.93
CA PRO A 246 7.91 8.91 30.50
C PRO A 246 7.24 9.64 29.32
N LEU A 247 8.03 10.03 28.30
CA LEU A 247 7.66 10.89 27.17
C LEU A 247 8.53 10.55 25.93
N PHE A 248 8.13 10.98 24.73
CA PHE A 248 8.87 10.75 23.49
C PHE A 248 9.61 12.00 22.98
N LEU A 249 8.99 13.19 23.09
CA LEU A 249 9.50 14.51 22.69
C LEU A 249 10.02 14.62 21.24
N ASP A 250 9.51 13.77 20.35
CA ASP A 250 9.99 13.58 18.97
C ASP A 250 9.25 14.43 17.92
N SER A 251 8.25 15.22 18.35
CA SER A 251 7.27 15.86 17.47
C SER A 251 7.25 17.40 17.53
N ILE A 252 8.14 18.02 18.30
CA ILE A 252 8.17 19.50 18.50
C ILE A 252 8.44 20.22 17.18
N GLY A 253 9.53 19.85 16.49
CA GLY A 253 9.91 20.36 15.18
C GLY A 253 8.91 19.98 14.09
N THR A 254 8.28 18.81 14.19
CA THR A 254 7.20 18.36 13.29
C THR A 254 6.04 19.36 13.31
N ILE A 255 5.53 19.67 14.50
CA ILE A 255 4.40 20.59 14.70
C ILE A 255 4.82 22.02 14.35
N LEU A 256 6.02 22.45 14.77
CA LEU A 256 6.56 23.77 14.45
C LEU A 256 6.63 23.98 12.93
N CYS A 257 7.25 23.04 12.20
CA CYS A 257 7.35 23.12 10.74
C CYS A 257 5.96 23.09 10.09
N ALA A 258 5.04 22.29 10.61
CA ALA A 258 3.67 22.22 10.11
C ALA A 258 2.93 23.56 10.20
N VAL A 259 3.09 24.26 11.34
CA VAL A 259 2.46 25.56 11.60
C VAL A 259 2.99 26.64 10.65
N PHE A 260 4.28 26.64 10.32
CA PHE A 260 4.90 27.66 9.47
C PHE A 260 4.84 27.36 7.98
N ALA A 261 5.08 26.11 7.60
CA ALA A 261 5.33 25.70 6.24
C ALA A 261 4.20 24.82 5.66
N GLY A 262 3.23 24.46 6.49
CA GLY A 262 2.04 23.70 6.10
C GLY A 262 2.16 22.19 6.32
N PRO A 263 1.04 21.47 6.08
CA PRO A 263 0.83 20.11 6.56
C PRO A 263 1.83 19.10 5.97
N TRP A 264 2.14 19.20 4.68
CA TRP A 264 3.06 18.27 4.02
C TRP A 264 4.51 18.44 4.46
N LEU A 265 5.00 19.68 4.60
CA LEU A 265 6.35 19.92 5.07
C LEU A 265 6.53 19.48 6.52
N GLY A 266 5.57 19.81 7.40
CA GLY A 266 5.57 19.34 8.77
C GLY A 266 5.54 17.81 8.87
N GLY A 267 4.65 17.16 8.12
CA GLY A 267 4.58 15.70 8.07
C GLY A 267 5.88 15.06 7.57
N SER A 268 6.49 15.60 6.50
CA SER A 268 7.78 15.11 6.00
C SER A 268 8.91 15.27 7.00
N VAL A 269 8.95 16.38 7.76
CA VAL A 269 9.93 16.58 8.84
C VAL A 269 9.80 15.48 9.89
N GLY A 270 8.58 15.21 10.37
CA GLY A 270 8.34 14.17 11.37
C GLY A 270 8.65 12.76 10.86
N PHE A 271 8.29 12.48 9.61
CA PHE A 271 8.62 11.20 8.96
C PHE A 271 10.14 10.98 8.92
N ILE A 272 10.88 11.97 8.40
CA ILE A 272 12.34 11.89 8.25
C ILE A 272 13.03 11.86 9.63
N SER A 273 12.60 12.67 10.60
CA SER A 273 13.22 12.68 11.93
C SER A 273 13.11 11.35 12.66
N ASN A 274 12.01 10.62 12.49
CA ASN A 274 11.81 9.32 13.12
C ASN A 274 12.63 8.22 12.42
N LEU A 275 12.82 8.31 11.10
CA LEU A 275 13.78 7.44 10.40
C LEU A 275 15.24 7.73 10.78
N VAL A 276 15.60 9.00 10.99
CA VAL A 276 16.93 9.38 11.50
C VAL A 276 17.13 8.85 12.92
N SER A 277 16.14 9.04 13.79
CA SER A 277 16.18 8.57 15.19
C SER A 277 16.26 7.05 15.28
N SER A 278 15.59 6.32 14.37
CA SER A 278 15.65 4.86 14.28
C SER A 278 17.05 4.31 14.06
N ASN A 279 17.85 5.01 13.26
CA ASN A 279 19.20 4.58 12.91
C ASN A 279 20.26 5.02 13.93
N THR A 280 19.88 5.71 15.00
CA THR A 280 20.83 6.40 15.89
C THR A 280 20.53 6.23 17.37
N ILE A 281 19.29 6.48 17.80
CA ILE A 281 18.89 6.55 19.21
C ILE A 281 18.06 5.33 19.59
N ASP A 282 16.98 5.07 18.86
CA ASP A 282 15.97 4.06 19.21
C ASP A 282 15.48 3.32 17.96
N PRO A 283 15.85 2.05 17.75
CA PRO A 283 15.43 1.26 16.60
C PRO A 283 13.92 1.24 16.33
N VAL A 284 13.08 1.34 17.37
CA VAL A 284 11.61 1.26 17.26
C VAL A 284 11.02 2.51 16.60
N ALA A 285 11.74 3.64 16.63
CA ALA A 285 11.29 4.94 16.10
C ALA A 285 10.82 4.89 14.63
N SER A 286 11.36 3.98 13.80
CA SER A 286 10.99 3.87 12.37
C SER A 286 9.52 3.56 12.17
N SER A 287 8.94 2.72 13.03
CA SER A 287 7.53 2.33 12.97
C SER A 287 6.59 3.53 13.18
N TYR A 288 7.01 4.49 14.02
CA TYR A 288 6.25 5.71 14.32
C TYR A 288 6.47 6.84 13.30
N SER A 289 7.27 6.65 12.25
CA SER A 289 7.46 7.67 11.20
C SER A 289 6.14 8.06 10.52
N VAL A 290 5.24 7.09 10.31
CA VAL A 290 3.90 7.33 9.75
C VAL A 290 3.00 8.10 10.73
N VAL A 291 3.15 7.85 12.03
CA VAL A 291 2.45 8.59 13.09
C VAL A 291 2.89 10.05 13.07
N SER A 292 4.19 10.30 13.03
CA SER A 292 4.75 11.66 12.95
C SER A 292 4.39 12.39 11.65
N LEU A 293 4.30 11.67 10.53
CA LEU A 293 3.76 12.23 9.28
C LEU A 293 2.31 12.70 9.45
N ALA A 294 1.46 11.87 10.05
CA ALA A 294 0.06 12.19 10.30
C ALA A 294 -0.11 13.37 11.30
N ILE A 295 0.72 13.42 12.35
CA ILE A 295 0.75 14.52 13.33
C ILE A 295 1.10 15.83 12.63
N GLY A 296 2.19 15.86 11.85
CA GLY A 296 2.61 17.06 11.13
C GLY A 296 1.57 17.51 10.10
N PHE A 297 0.95 16.57 9.40
CA PHE A 297 -0.15 16.87 8.48
C PHE A 297 -1.34 17.50 9.20
N ALA A 298 -1.81 16.89 10.29
CA ALA A 298 -2.94 17.41 11.06
C ALA A 298 -2.64 18.77 11.69
N ALA A 299 -1.42 18.97 12.23
CA ALA A 299 -1.00 20.23 12.80
C ALA A 299 -1.01 21.38 11.78
N GLY A 300 -0.55 21.11 10.55
CA GLY A 300 -0.54 22.12 9.49
C GLY A 300 -1.93 22.44 8.94
N LEU A 301 -2.87 21.49 8.99
CA LEU A 301 -4.29 21.77 8.74
C LEU A 301 -4.86 22.69 9.82
N TRP A 302 -4.61 22.38 11.09
CA TRP A 302 -5.08 23.19 12.22
C TRP A 302 -4.53 24.62 12.20
N ALA A 303 -3.28 24.81 11.78
CA ALA A 303 -2.68 26.14 11.65
C ALA A 303 -3.36 27.02 10.58
N ARG A 304 -3.97 26.41 9.55
CA ARG A 304 -4.71 27.12 8.49
C ARG A 304 -6.13 27.48 8.92
N LEU A 305 -6.60 26.96 10.05
CA LEU A 305 -7.90 27.26 10.62
C LEU A 305 -7.75 28.43 11.57
N ASN A 306 -8.43 29.53 11.28
CA ASN A 306 -8.31 30.80 12.00
C ASN A 306 -8.52 30.59 13.52
N TRP A 307 -7.44 30.45 14.28
CA TRP A 307 -7.49 29.99 15.67
C TRP A 307 -8.26 30.96 16.56
N ARG A 308 -9.22 30.43 17.32
CA ARG A 308 -9.67 31.06 18.57
C ARG A 308 -8.61 30.84 19.67
N VAL A 309 -8.72 31.55 20.79
CA VAL A 309 -7.80 31.44 21.95
C VAL A 309 -7.62 30.00 22.45
N THR A 310 -8.61 29.12 22.25
CA THR A 310 -8.59 27.69 22.62
C THR A 310 -8.10 26.74 21.51
N GLY A 311 -7.66 27.26 20.36
CA GLY A 311 -7.25 26.46 19.20
C GLY A 311 -6.10 25.48 19.46
N TRP A 312 -5.23 25.81 20.42
CA TRP A 312 -4.13 24.94 20.84
C TRP A 312 -4.61 23.66 21.55
N ILE A 313 -5.76 23.71 22.26
CA ILE A 313 -6.35 22.53 22.91
C ILE A 313 -6.82 21.53 21.85
N ALA A 314 -7.47 22.04 20.79
CA ALA A 314 -7.93 21.19 19.70
C ALA A 314 -6.75 20.58 18.91
N LEU A 315 -5.68 21.36 18.71
CA LEU A 315 -4.43 20.84 18.14
C LEU A 315 -3.84 19.73 19.03
N TRP A 316 -3.70 19.97 20.34
CA TRP A 316 -3.21 18.98 21.30
C TRP A 316 -4.01 17.69 21.27
N LEU A 317 -5.33 17.76 21.43
CA LEU A 317 -6.20 16.58 21.42
C LEU A 317 -6.14 15.84 20.08
N THR A 318 -5.97 16.56 18.96
CA THR A 318 -5.80 15.93 17.65
C THR A 318 -4.47 15.19 17.54
N CYS A 319 -3.37 15.82 17.95
CA CYS A 319 -2.05 15.18 17.96
C CYS A 319 -2.03 13.96 18.88
N PHE A 320 -2.62 14.05 20.08
CA PHE A 320 -2.78 12.95 21.02
C PHE A 320 -3.61 11.79 20.43
N ALA A 321 -4.75 12.11 19.81
CA ALA A 321 -5.61 11.08 19.22
C ALA A 321 -4.90 10.36 18.07
N ILE A 322 -4.18 11.09 17.21
CA ILE A 322 -3.41 10.48 16.12
C ILE A 322 -2.30 9.59 16.68
N ALA A 323 -1.54 10.09 17.66
CA ALA A 323 -0.44 9.34 18.25
C ALA A 323 -0.94 8.03 18.88
N SER A 324 -1.87 8.12 19.83
CA SER A 324 -2.33 6.95 20.57
C SER A 324 -3.12 5.93 19.73
N LEU A 325 -3.97 6.39 18.80
CA LEU A 325 -4.80 5.48 17.98
C LEU A 325 -4.01 4.81 16.86
N VAL A 326 -3.01 5.49 16.29
CA VAL A 326 -2.20 4.93 15.20
C VAL A 326 -1.04 4.09 15.76
N SER A 327 -0.45 4.49 16.89
CA SER A 327 0.61 3.73 17.56
C SER A 327 0.13 2.39 18.12
N ALA A 328 -1.07 2.31 18.73
CA ALA A 328 -1.51 1.08 19.40
C ALA A 328 -1.54 -0.18 18.49
N PRO A 329 -2.04 -0.13 17.23
CA PRO A 329 -1.89 -1.24 16.29
C PRO A 329 -0.43 -1.52 15.90
N LEU A 330 0.40 -0.50 15.75
CA LEU A 330 1.83 -0.66 15.42
C LEU A 330 2.57 -1.39 16.54
N ASN A 331 2.29 -1.03 17.80
CA ASN A 331 2.89 -1.67 18.97
C ASN A 331 2.56 -3.16 19.02
N LEU A 332 1.32 -3.55 18.68
CA LEU A 332 0.95 -4.97 18.61
C LEU A 332 1.67 -5.72 17.50
N LEU A 333 1.85 -5.09 16.33
CA LEU A 333 2.46 -5.74 15.16
C LEU A 333 3.97 -5.87 15.28
N PHE A 334 4.63 -4.88 15.88
CA PHE A 334 6.10 -4.76 15.85
C PHE A 334 6.76 -4.91 17.22
N ALA A 335 6.02 -4.78 18.32
CA ALA A 335 6.58 -4.71 19.67
C ALA A 335 5.74 -5.47 20.72
N ASP A 336 4.93 -6.45 20.29
CA ASP A 336 4.12 -7.30 21.18
C ASP A 336 3.15 -6.55 22.10
N GLY A 337 2.75 -5.33 21.72
CA GLY A 337 1.86 -4.44 22.46
C GLY A 337 2.57 -3.42 23.34
N ARG A 338 3.91 -3.44 23.38
CA ARG A 338 4.73 -2.48 24.12
C ARG A 338 5.10 -1.27 23.25
N SER A 339 5.22 -0.13 23.90
CA SER A 339 5.59 1.17 23.31
C SER A 339 7.11 1.38 23.26
N GLY A 340 7.85 0.69 24.14
CA GLY A 340 9.28 0.93 24.38
C GLY A 340 9.53 1.96 25.51
N VAL A 341 8.49 2.62 26.01
CA VAL A 341 8.58 3.53 27.15
C VAL A 341 8.21 2.77 28.43
N PRO A 342 9.12 2.69 29.43
CA PRO A 342 8.91 1.84 30.62
C PRO A 342 7.60 2.10 31.37
N ALA A 343 7.17 3.36 31.46
CA ALA A 343 5.93 3.73 32.14
C ALA A 343 4.68 3.23 31.40
N GLY A 344 4.63 3.35 30.06
CA GLY A 344 3.52 2.85 29.24
C GLY A 344 3.49 1.33 29.21
N ASP A 345 4.67 0.70 29.13
CA ASP A 345 4.81 -0.76 29.12
C ASP A 345 4.41 -1.39 30.47
N ALA A 346 4.62 -0.70 31.58
CA ALA A 346 4.13 -1.11 32.89
C ALA A 346 2.59 -1.10 32.94
N ILE A 347 1.95 -0.08 32.38
CA ILE A 347 0.47 0.00 32.28
C ILE A 347 -0.05 -1.13 31.40
N TYR A 348 0.57 -1.37 30.24
CA TYR A 348 0.24 -2.48 29.36
C TYR A 348 0.33 -3.82 30.11
N ALA A 349 1.44 -4.07 30.80
CA ALA A 349 1.66 -5.32 31.53
C ALA A 349 0.63 -5.53 32.66
N TRP A 350 0.28 -4.45 33.39
CA TRP A 350 -0.73 -4.49 34.43
C TRP A 350 -2.13 -4.82 33.88
N LEU A 351 -2.54 -4.17 32.78
CA LEU A 351 -3.82 -4.44 32.12
C LEU A 351 -3.86 -5.84 31.49
N ALA A 352 -2.75 -6.28 30.88
CA ALA A 352 -2.64 -7.63 30.32
C ALA A 352 -2.74 -8.70 31.42
N ALA A 353 -2.11 -8.48 32.59
CA ALA A 353 -2.26 -9.37 33.74
C ALA A 353 -3.71 -9.40 34.28
N ALA A 354 -4.43 -8.29 34.15
CA ALA A 354 -5.86 -8.21 34.44
C ALA A 354 -6.76 -8.81 33.33
N HIS A 355 -6.18 -9.51 32.34
CA HIS A 355 -6.89 -10.13 31.22
C HIS A 355 -7.66 -9.14 30.33
N VAL A 356 -7.27 -7.86 30.34
CA VAL A 356 -7.79 -6.86 29.40
C VAL A 356 -7.28 -7.20 28.00
N PRO A 357 -8.12 -7.09 26.95
CA PRO A 357 -7.69 -7.39 25.59
C PRO A 357 -6.45 -6.59 25.18
N ARG A 358 -5.49 -7.27 24.53
CA ARG A 358 -4.16 -6.70 24.21
C ARG A 358 -4.21 -5.35 23.51
N ILE A 359 -5.16 -5.13 22.59
CA ILE A 359 -5.33 -3.85 21.88
C ILE A 359 -5.75 -2.70 22.82
N LEU A 360 -6.63 -2.97 23.78
CA LEU A 360 -7.07 -1.97 24.75
C LEU A 360 -5.97 -1.70 25.78
N ALA A 361 -5.26 -2.75 26.21
CA ALA A 361 -4.10 -2.61 27.08
C ALA A 361 -2.99 -1.79 26.40
N ALA A 362 -2.68 -2.08 25.13
CA ALA A 362 -1.67 -1.37 24.36
C ALA A 362 -2.07 0.09 24.14
N TYR A 363 -3.33 0.35 23.77
CA TYR A 363 -3.86 1.71 23.65
C TYR A 363 -3.79 2.49 24.97
N ALA A 364 -4.18 1.89 26.09
CA ALA A 364 -4.16 2.57 27.38
C ALA A 364 -2.73 2.90 27.85
N GLY A 365 -1.78 1.97 27.65
CA GLY A 365 -0.37 2.21 27.91
C GLY A 365 0.19 3.34 27.05
N GLU A 366 -0.11 3.33 25.75
CA GLU A 366 0.32 4.37 24.81
C GLU A 366 -0.32 5.72 25.13
N ALA A 367 -1.64 5.77 25.33
CA ALA A 367 -2.38 6.99 25.60
C ALA A 367 -1.91 7.69 26.89
N ALA A 368 -1.49 6.93 27.90
CA ALA A 368 -0.96 7.49 29.14
C ALA A 368 0.35 8.26 28.93
N ILE A 369 1.15 7.88 27.92
CA ILE A 369 2.41 8.53 27.56
C ILE A 369 2.16 9.65 26.54
N ASP A 370 1.35 9.38 25.52
CA ASP A 370 1.09 10.34 24.45
C ASP A 370 0.30 11.57 24.92
N LEU A 371 -0.59 11.44 25.90
CA LEU A 371 -1.39 12.57 26.38
C LEU A 371 -0.51 13.71 26.94
N PRO A 372 0.39 13.47 27.91
CA PRO A 372 1.32 14.49 28.39
C PRO A 372 2.39 14.84 27.35
N ASP A 373 2.87 13.88 26.55
CA ASP A 373 3.86 14.13 25.50
C ASP A 373 3.34 15.13 24.47
N LYS A 374 2.15 14.90 23.91
CA LYS A 374 1.55 15.80 22.92
C LYS A 374 1.17 17.15 23.50
N LEU A 375 0.92 17.25 24.80
CA LEU A 375 0.70 18.53 25.47
C LEU A 375 1.99 19.36 25.44
N LEU A 376 3.08 18.77 25.93
CA LEU A 376 4.38 19.44 26.01
C LEU A 376 4.91 19.80 24.61
N THR A 377 4.80 18.88 23.64
CA THR A 377 5.31 19.11 22.29
C THR A 377 4.53 20.21 21.56
N VAL A 378 3.19 20.26 21.70
CA VAL A 378 2.38 21.35 21.14
C VAL A 378 2.71 22.69 21.79
N LEU A 379 2.78 22.75 23.12
CA LEU A 379 3.10 24.00 23.81
C LEU A 379 4.50 24.51 23.44
N ALA A 380 5.51 23.63 23.44
CA ALA A 380 6.85 23.98 23.02
C ALA A 380 6.89 24.50 21.58
N ALA A 381 6.23 23.82 20.64
CA ALA A 381 6.18 24.24 19.25
C ALA A 381 5.52 25.62 19.08
N LEU A 382 4.42 25.89 19.80
CA LEU A 382 3.72 27.17 19.72
C LEU A 382 4.51 28.31 20.37
N LEU A 383 5.19 28.07 21.49
CA LEU A 383 6.06 29.07 22.14
C LEU A 383 7.24 29.43 21.25
N ILE A 384 7.89 28.43 20.64
CA ILE A 384 8.96 28.66 19.66
C ILE A 384 8.41 29.44 18.46
N ALA A 385 7.20 29.11 18.00
CA ALA A 385 6.56 29.79 16.87
C ALA A 385 6.24 31.26 17.14
N GLN A 386 5.91 31.63 18.38
CA GLN A 386 5.69 33.03 18.75
C GLN A 386 6.98 33.87 18.66
N GLY A 387 8.15 33.25 18.86
CA GLY A 387 9.45 33.91 18.77
C GLY A 387 10.01 34.04 17.35
N LEU A 388 9.42 33.36 16.35
CA LEU A 388 9.93 33.34 14.98
C LEU A 388 9.18 34.33 14.06
N PRO A 389 9.89 35.08 13.20
CA PRO A 389 9.26 35.95 12.22
C PRO A 389 8.51 35.11 11.17
N ARG A 390 7.29 35.54 10.79
CA ARG A 390 6.50 34.84 9.77
C ARG A 390 7.22 34.87 8.41
N PRO A 391 7.30 33.73 7.70
CA PRO A 391 7.87 33.67 6.36
C PRO A 391 7.16 34.66 5.43
N ARG A 392 7.92 35.50 4.74
CA ARG A 392 7.36 36.35 3.66
C ARG A 392 6.97 35.44 2.49
N ALA A 393 5.84 35.73 1.84
CA ALA A 393 5.45 35.02 0.63
C ALA A 393 6.53 35.21 -0.44
N GLU A 394 7.20 34.13 -0.82
CA GLU A 394 8.29 34.18 -1.80
C GLU A 394 7.74 34.15 -3.23
N ALA A 395 8.28 35.01 -4.09
CA ALA A 395 7.90 35.11 -5.51
C ALA A 395 8.22 33.86 -6.35
N ARG A 396 8.93 32.87 -5.80
CA ARG A 396 9.46 31.68 -6.49
C ARG A 396 8.97 30.35 -5.88
N ALA A 397 7.78 30.36 -5.27
CA ALA A 397 7.18 29.14 -4.75
C ALA A 397 6.78 28.18 -5.88
N VAL A 398 7.17 26.91 -5.77
CA VAL A 398 6.71 25.85 -6.68
C VAL A 398 5.35 25.37 -6.20
N ASP A 399 4.33 25.37 -7.07
CA ASP A 399 2.99 24.86 -6.78
C ASP A 399 2.87 23.39 -7.26
N LEU A 400 2.77 22.44 -6.33
CA LEU A 400 2.54 21.03 -6.62
C LEU A 400 1.12 20.65 -6.23
N ASP A 401 0.29 20.30 -7.22
CA ASP A 401 -1.10 19.90 -7.01
C ASP A 401 -1.19 18.37 -6.80
N LEU A 402 -1.22 17.94 -5.52
CA LEU A 402 -1.34 16.53 -5.18
C LEU A 402 -2.69 15.93 -5.60
N ARG A 403 -3.76 16.75 -5.71
CA ARG A 403 -5.04 16.25 -6.19
C ARG A 403 -4.86 15.63 -7.57
N GLU A 404 -4.12 16.32 -8.43
CA GLU A 404 -3.84 15.83 -9.77
C GLU A 404 -3.03 14.54 -9.71
N ALA A 405 -2.00 14.47 -8.86
CA ALA A 405 -1.20 13.27 -8.66
C ALA A 405 -2.03 12.03 -8.25
N PHE A 406 -3.08 12.19 -7.44
CA PHE A 406 -3.95 11.09 -7.03
C PHE A 406 -5.10 10.79 -8.01
N THR A 407 -5.45 11.70 -8.92
CA THR A 407 -6.64 11.58 -9.77
C THR A 407 -6.36 11.40 -11.26
N PHE A 408 -5.15 11.75 -11.75
CA PHE A 408 -4.82 11.72 -13.18
C PHE A 408 -5.04 10.35 -13.83
N ILE A 409 -4.82 9.26 -13.08
CA ILE A 409 -4.98 7.87 -13.53
C ILE A 409 -6.39 7.67 -14.12
N PHE A 410 -7.40 8.26 -13.50
CA PHE A 410 -8.80 8.10 -13.89
C PHE A 410 -9.20 8.91 -15.13
N ARG A 411 -8.36 9.86 -15.58
CA ARG A 411 -8.60 10.62 -16.81
C ARG A 411 -8.41 9.76 -18.06
N THR A 412 -7.59 8.72 -17.98
CA THR A 412 -7.36 7.81 -19.11
C THR A 412 -8.55 6.85 -19.27
N PRO A 413 -9.29 6.82 -20.39
CA PRO A 413 -10.48 5.95 -20.54
C PRO A 413 -10.20 4.46 -20.33
N THR A 414 -8.98 4.02 -20.69
CA THR A 414 -8.54 2.62 -20.59
C THR A 414 -7.81 2.28 -19.28
N TRP A 415 -7.90 3.15 -18.26
CA TRP A 415 -7.14 3.01 -17.01
C TRP A 415 -7.30 1.63 -16.36
N ARG A 416 -8.52 1.07 -16.33
CA ARG A 416 -8.78 -0.26 -15.73
C ARG A 416 -7.94 -1.36 -16.35
N ARG A 417 -7.86 -1.38 -17.69
CA ARG A 417 -7.07 -2.36 -18.44
C ARG A 417 -5.57 -2.19 -18.15
N LYS A 418 -5.11 -0.95 -18.05
CA LYS A 418 -3.70 -0.64 -17.76
C LYS A 418 -3.32 -1.04 -16.33
N VAL A 419 -4.17 -0.75 -15.35
CA VAL A 419 -3.97 -1.16 -13.95
C VAL A 419 -3.95 -2.69 -13.84
N MET A 420 -4.85 -3.38 -14.53
CA MET A 420 -4.88 -4.84 -14.53
C MET A 420 -3.62 -5.45 -15.15
N ALA A 421 -3.10 -4.86 -16.24
CA ALA A 421 -1.82 -5.27 -16.83
C ALA A 421 -0.63 -5.04 -15.87
N ALA A 422 -0.60 -3.92 -15.16
CA ALA A 422 0.41 -3.66 -14.13
C ALA A 422 0.31 -4.64 -12.94
N ALA A 423 -0.91 -4.89 -12.45
CA ALA A 423 -1.15 -5.87 -11.39
C ALA A 423 -0.66 -7.26 -11.82
N LEU A 424 -0.91 -7.66 -13.08
CA LEU A 424 -0.40 -8.91 -13.64
C LEU A 424 1.14 -8.94 -13.66
N CYS A 425 1.78 -7.84 -14.06
CA CYS A 425 3.24 -7.73 -14.01
C CYS A 425 3.79 -7.88 -12.59
N LEU A 426 3.09 -7.35 -11.59
CA LEU A 426 3.46 -7.49 -10.18
C LEU A 426 3.26 -8.91 -9.64
N VAL A 427 2.16 -9.59 -10.03
CA VAL A 427 1.94 -11.02 -9.71
C VAL A 427 3.08 -11.89 -10.26
N PHE A 428 3.55 -11.59 -11.46
CA PHE A 428 4.65 -12.30 -12.11
C PHE A 428 6.01 -11.61 -11.91
N SER A 429 6.16 -10.74 -10.92
CA SER A 429 7.42 -10.00 -10.68
C SER A 429 8.62 -10.93 -10.42
N TRP A 430 8.37 -12.13 -9.87
CA TRP A 430 9.39 -13.16 -9.64
C TRP A 430 10.08 -13.67 -10.92
N LEU A 431 9.49 -13.43 -12.10
CA LEU A 431 10.09 -13.75 -13.40
C LEU A 431 11.07 -12.67 -13.91
N VAL A 432 11.38 -11.64 -13.12
CA VAL A 432 12.27 -10.50 -13.42
C VAL A 432 11.80 -9.62 -14.59
N ILE A 433 11.55 -10.18 -15.78
CA ILE A 433 11.09 -9.45 -16.97
C ILE A 433 9.81 -8.66 -16.70
N PRO A 434 8.74 -9.21 -16.08
CA PRO A 434 7.53 -8.44 -15.79
C PRO A 434 7.78 -7.31 -14.80
N PHE A 435 8.67 -7.51 -13.83
CA PHE A 435 9.08 -6.48 -12.87
C PHE A 435 9.85 -5.33 -13.55
N LEU A 436 10.82 -5.65 -14.41
CA LEU A 436 11.56 -4.66 -15.20
C LEU A 436 10.62 -3.91 -16.16
N TRP A 437 9.66 -4.60 -16.76
CA TRP A 437 8.69 -3.97 -17.66
C TRP A 437 7.78 -2.99 -16.93
N PHE A 438 7.30 -3.37 -15.74
CA PHE A 438 6.52 -2.50 -14.86
C PHE A 438 7.33 -1.28 -14.41
N THR A 439 8.58 -1.47 -14.01
CA THR A 439 9.47 -0.37 -13.59
C THR A 439 9.77 0.58 -14.76
N GLY A 440 10.01 0.04 -15.96
CA GLY A 440 10.15 0.83 -17.18
C GLY A 440 8.89 1.60 -17.55
N TYR A 441 7.71 1.03 -17.28
CA TYR A 441 6.43 1.70 -17.47
C TYR A 441 6.30 2.93 -16.56
N GLN A 442 6.70 2.83 -15.28
CA GLN A 442 6.73 3.96 -14.35
C GLN A 442 7.63 5.08 -14.87
N LEU A 443 8.79 4.73 -15.44
CA LEU A 443 9.71 5.71 -16.00
C LEU A 443 9.16 6.40 -17.25
N ALA A 444 8.49 5.64 -18.12
CA ALA A 444 7.78 6.21 -19.26
C ALA A 444 6.65 7.15 -18.84
N LEU A 445 5.95 6.83 -17.74
CA LEU A 445 4.94 7.69 -17.14
C LEU A 445 5.58 8.98 -16.60
N ALA A 446 6.64 8.87 -15.81
CA ALA A 446 7.34 10.03 -15.25
C ALA A 446 7.89 10.97 -16.33
N ARG A 447 8.41 10.43 -17.45
CA ARG A 447 8.80 11.25 -18.63
C ARG A 447 7.61 11.98 -19.22
N ARG A 448 6.48 11.31 -19.44
CA ARG A 448 5.27 11.94 -19.98
C ARG A 448 4.76 13.07 -19.09
N ILE A 449 4.71 12.86 -17.77
CA ILE A 449 4.34 13.91 -16.82
C ILE A 449 5.33 15.07 -16.86
N ARG A 450 6.64 14.79 -16.92
CA ARG A 450 7.67 15.82 -17.07
C ARG A 450 7.47 16.65 -18.33
N ASP A 451 7.10 16.00 -19.43
CA ASP A 451 6.92 16.62 -20.74
C ASP A 451 5.51 17.26 -20.89
N GLY A 452 4.70 17.29 -19.82
CA GLY A 452 3.41 17.99 -19.76
C GLY A 452 2.17 17.15 -20.11
N SER A 453 2.32 15.86 -20.38
CA SER A 453 1.20 14.95 -20.62
C SER A 453 0.66 14.40 -19.30
N HIS A 454 -0.66 14.37 -19.12
CA HIS A 454 -1.32 13.87 -17.90
C HIS A 454 -2.04 12.52 -18.08
N GLU A 455 -1.68 11.77 -19.13
CA GLU A 455 -2.29 10.48 -19.44
C GLU A 455 -1.33 9.31 -19.24
N LEU A 456 -1.90 8.13 -18.92
CA LEU A 456 -1.11 6.90 -18.76
C LEU A 456 -0.46 6.50 -20.09
N PRO A 457 0.81 6.08 -20.11
CA PRO A 457 1.44 5.60 -21.34
C PRO A 457 0.81 4.30 -21.86
N PRO A 458 0.96 3.99 -23.15
CA PRO A 458 0.71 2.65 -23.67
C PRO A 458 1.74 1.63 -23.14
N TRP A 459 1.37 0.34 -23.20
CA TRP A 459 2.23 -0.80 -22.84
C TRP A 459 3.11 -1.29 -24.01
N ASP A 460 3.20 -0.51 -25.08
CA ASP A 460 4.02 -0.80 -26.26
C ASP A 460 5.53 -0.66 -25.98
N HIS A 461 6.36 -0.88 -27.01
CA HIS A 461 7.82 -0.70 -26.95
C HIS A 461 8.50 -1.43 -25.78
N LEU A 462 8.17 -2.72 -25.61
CA LEU A 462 8.68 -3.59 -24.53
C LEU A 462 10.20 -3.44 -24.34
N GLY A 463 10.99 -3.48 -25.42
CA GLY A 463 12.45 -3.39 -25.33
C GLY A 463 12.97 -2.09 -24.69
N HIS A 464 12.37 -0.95 -25.03
CA HIS A 464 12.78 0.33 -24.43
C HIS A 464 12.42 0.39 -22.94
N LYS A 465 11.21 -0.07 -22.58
CA LYS A 465 10.77 -0.12 -21.18
C LYS A 465 11.63 -1.10 -20.36
N LEU A 466 11.99 -2.26 -20.89
CA LEU A 466 12.89 -3.20 -20.22
C LEU A 466 14.28 -2.59 -19.98
N LYS A 467 14.86 -1.92 -20.99
CA LYS A 467 16.15 -1.21 -20.86
C LYS A 467 16.09 -0.13 -19.78
N ASP A 468 15.03 0.67 -19.78
CA ASP A 468 14.81 1.72 -18.78
C ASP A 468 14.64 1.14 -17.37
N GLY A 469 13.80 0.11 -17.23
CA GLY A 469 13.55 -0.57 -15.97
C GLY A 469 14.81 -1.21 -15.39
N PHE A 470 15.61 -1.87 -16.23
CA PHE A 470 16.92 -2.39 -15.83
C PHE A 470 17.87 -1.26 -15.42
N GLY A 471 17.94 -0.20 -16.25
CA GLY A 471 18.88 0.89 -16.02
C GLY A 471 18.60 1.65 -14.71
N ILE A 472 17.34 1.94 -14.40
CA ILE A 472 17.00 2.63 -13.14
C ILE A 472 17.21 1.73 -11.93
N LEU A 473 16.88 0.44 -12.03
CA LEU A 473 17.15 -0.53 -10.96
C LEU A 473 18.65 -0.64 -10.68
N ALA A 474 19.46 -0.73 -11.73
CA ALA A 474 20.92 -0.75 -11.60
C ALA A 474 21.47 0.55 -10.98
N VAL A 475 20.92 1.71 -11.34
CA VAL A 475 21.28 2.99 -10.70
C VAL A 475 20.99 2.97 -9.21
N LEU A 476 19.79 2.57 -8.80
CA LEU A 476 19.40 2.51 -7.39
C LEU A 476 20.25 1.51 -6.60
N LEU A 477 20.54 0.34 -7.18
CA LEU A 477 21.45 -0.64 -6.58
C LEU A 477 22.85 -0.05 -6.39
N LEU A 478 23.43 0.58 -7.41
CA LEU A 478 24.75 1.20 -7.35
C LEU A 478 24.83 2.31 -6.29
N TRP A 479 23.78 3.12 -6.16
CA TRP A 479 23.68 4.13 -5.10
C TRP A 479 23.63 3.53 -3.70
N ASN A 480 23.10 2.31 -3.54
CA ASN A 480 23.05 1.62 -2.25
C ASN A 480 24.33 0.85 -1.89
N ILE A 481 25.23 0.58 -2.84
CA ILE A 481 26.48 -0.18 -2.59
C ILE A 481 27.30 0.39 -1.43
N PRO A 482 27.58 1.71 -1.32
CA PRO A 482 28.36 2.24 -0.20
C PRO A 482 27.74 1.93 1.16
N GLY A 483 26.41 2.07 1.27
CA GLY A 483 25.68 1.73 2.49
C GLY A 483 25.81 0.25 2.84
N ILE A 484 25.61 -0.63 1.85
CA ILE A 484 25.74 -2.08 2.03
C ILE A 484 27.17 -2.43 2.48
N VAL A 485 28.20 -1.92 1.80
CA VAL A 485 29.61 -2.18 2.12
C VAL A 485 29.95 -1.76 3.55
N LEU A 486 29.42 -0.62 4.02
CA LEU A 486 29.62 -0.16 5.39
C LEU A 486 28.95 -1.06 6.45
N THR A 487 27.87 -1.76 6.08
CA THR A 487 27.14 -2.67 6.99
C THR A 487 27.65 -4.13 6.97
N ILE A 488 28.32 -4.58 5.90
CA ILE A 488 28.81 -5.97 5.77
C ILE A 488 29.69 -6.41 6.94
N PRO A 489 30.70 -5.63 7.40
CA PRO A 489 31.55 -6.06 8.50
C PRO A 489 30.75 -6.43 9.76
N ALA A 490 29.66 -5.70 10.03
CA ALA A 490 28.81 -5.95 11.19
C ALA A 490 28.02 -7.25 11.07
N GLY A 491 27.50 -7.54 9.87
CA GLY A 491 26.80 -8.80 9.59
C GLY A 491 27.69 -10.04 9.65
N LEU A 492 29.00 -9.91 9.40
CA LEU A 492 29.95 -11.03 9.42
C LEU A 492 30.49 -11.37 10.82
N VAL A 493 30.49 -10.40 11.74
CA VAL A 493 31.03 -10.54 13.11
C VAL A 493 29.93 -10.85 14.14
N GLY A 494 28.66 -10.76 13.72
CA GLY A 494 27.46 -10.91 14.53
C GLY A 494 27.31 -12.29 15.18
N ASP A 495 27.97 -12.45 16.31
CA ASP A 495 27.65 -13.36 17.44
C ASP A 495 28.74 -13.34 18.53
N SER A 496 29.83 -12.60 18.34
CA SER A 496 30.98 -12.61 19.27
C SER A 496 30.80 -11.85 20.59
N GLY A 497 29.60 -11.36 20.92
CA GLY A 497 29.25 -10.78 22.23
C GLY A 497 29.98 -9.50 22.64
N ALA A 498 31.01 -9.06 21.90
CA ALA A 498 31.76 -7.84 22.15
C ALA A 498 31.28 -6.72 21.21
N SER A 499 30.73 -5.64 21.79
CA SER A 499 30.42 -4.42 21.05
C SER A 499 31.70 -3.73 20.60
N ASN A 500 32.13 -3.96 19.36
CA ASN A 500 33.25 -3.23 18.77
C ASN A 500 32.75 -1.85 18.31
N GLY A 501 33.15 -0.78 19.00
CA GLY A 501 32.68 0.58 18.71
C GLY A 501 32.90 1.04 17.26
N VAL A 502 33.94 0.51 16.58
CA VAL A 502 34.19 0.76 15.16
C VAL A 502 33.11 0.12 14.28
N LEU A 503 32.69 -1.10 14.62
CA LEU A 503 31.64 -1.84 13.92
C LEU A 503 30.28 -1.16 14.02
N THR A 504 29.96 -0.66 15.21
CA THR A 504 28.75 0.14 15.47
C THR A 504 28.78 1.44 14.65
N ALA A 505 29.91 2.14 14.62
CA ALA A 505 30.06 3.37 13.84
C ALA A 505 29.91 3.13 12.33
N LEU A 506 30.52 2.06 11.79
CA LEU A 506 30.39 1.71 10.38
C LEU A 506 28.95 1.36 9.99
N THR A 507 28.25 0.59 10.83
CA THR A 507 26.83 0.25 10.62
C THR A 507 25.96 1.50 10.61
N ALA A 508 26.16 2.41 11.57
CA ALA A 508 25.44 3.68 11.63
C ALA A 508 25.68 4.53 10.37
N LEU A 509 26.93 4.63 9.91
CA LEU A 509 27.26 5.34 8.65
C LEU A 509 26.59 4.70 7.43
N GLY A 510 26.56 3.36 7.36
CA GLY A 510 25.90 2.64 6.28
C GLY A 510 24.39 2.89 6.25
N SER A 511 23.73 2.87 7.41
CA SER A 511 22.31 3.18 7.54
C SER A 511 21.99 4.64 7.20
N LEU A 512 22.83 5.59 7.65
CA LEU A 512 22.70 7.00 7.30
C LEU A 512 22.84 7.23 5.79
N TRP A 513 23.75 6.49 5.14
CA TRP A 513 23.87 6.52 3.69
C TRP A 513 22.60 6.00 2.99
N GLY A 514 22.05 4.87 3.43
CA GLY A 514 20.80 4.33 2.90
C GLY A 514 19.64 5.34 2.99
N LEU A 515 19.50 6.02 4.13
CA LEU A 515 18.51 7.07 4.33
C LEU A 515 18.74 8.27 3.39
N LEU A 516 20.00 8.67 3.21
CA LEU A 516 20.36 9.74 2.28
C LEU A 516 19.97 9.39 0.84
N VAL A 517 20.27 8.16 0.40
CA VAL A 517 19.90 7.67 -0.94
C VAL A 517 18.39 7.68 -1.12
N LEU A 518 17.66 7.18 -0.12
CA LEU A 518 16.20 7.12 -0.14
C LEU A 518 15.56 8.50 -0.30
N VAL A 519 16.06 9.50 0.44
CA VAL A 519 15.61 10.90 0.32
C VAL A 519 16.07 11.54 -1.00
N ALA A 520 17.21 11.10 -1.55
CA ALA A 520 17.76 11.57 -2.82
C ALA A 520 17.16 10.86 -4.05
N GLU A 521 16.21 9.93 -3.91
CA GLU A 521 15.59 9.24 -5.04
C GLU A 521 14.95 10.22 -6.06
N PRO A 522 14.13 11.21 -5.66
CA PRO A 522 13.52 12.13 -6.63
C PRO A 522 14.54 12.86 -7.54
N PRO A 523 15.61 13.48 -7.00
CA PRO A 523 16.63 14.09 -7.86
C PRO A 523 17.46 13.07 -8.65
N ILE A 524 17.77 11.88 -8.13
CA ILE A 524 18.46 10.81 -8.88
C ILE A 524 17.61 10.38 -10.09
N PHE A 525 16.34 10.07 -9.86
CA PHE A 525 15.39 9.74 -10.93
C PHE A 525 15.26 10.87 -11.94
N SER A 526 15.14 12.12 -11.49
CA SER A 526 15.02 13.26 -12.42
C SER A 526 16.24 13.39 -13.35
N GLN A 527 17.45 13.09 -12.86
CA GLN A 527 18.64 13.08 -13.70
C GLN A 527 18.63 11.92 -14.69
N TYR A 528 18.17 10.73 -14.26
CA TYR A 528 17.97 9.61 -15.16
C TYR A 528 16.98 9.96 -16.27
N LEU A 529 15.86 10.61 -15.96
CA LEU A 529 14.87 11.03 -16.95
C LEU A 529 15.48 11.98 -17.99
N ARG A 530 16.43 12.84 -17.58
CA ARG A 530 17.07 13.83 -18.46
C ARG A 530 18.17 13.25 -19.35
N GLY A 531 19.07 12.43 -18.80
CA GLY A 531 20.28 12.00 -19.51
C GLY A 531 20.60 10.50 -19.38
N GLY A 532 19.64 9.70 -18.93
CA GLY A 532 19.77 8.26 -18.77
C GLY A 532 20.77 7.86 -17.67
N PHE A 533 21.33 6.67 -17.82
CA PHE A 533 22.13 6.00 -16.79
C PHE A 533 23.29 6.84 -16.23
N ARG A 534 24.11 7.46 -17.11
CA ARG A 534 25.29 8.24 -16.68
C ARG A 534 24.91 9.53 -15.95
N ALA A 535 23.81 10.18 -16.34
CA ALA A 535 23.37 11.42 -15.72
C ALA A 535 22.94 11.21 -14.25
N ALA A 536 22.45 10.02 -13.91
CA ALA A 536 22.02 9.67 -12.56
C ALA A 536 23.15 9.61 -11.51
N PHE A 537 24.42 9.69 -11.95
CA PHE A 537 25.59 9.76 -11.05
C PHE A 537 26.26 11.15 -11.07
N ASN A 538 25.69 12.14 -11.76
CA ASN A 538 26.23 13.49 -11.78
C ASN A 538 25.89 14.22 -10.46
N LEU A 539 26.74 14.03 -9.45
CA LEU A 539 26.60 14.61 -8.11
C LEU A 539 26.38 16.14 -8.13
N PRO A 540 27.17 16.95 -8.86
CA PRO A 540 26.93 18.39 -8.94
C PRO A 540 25.52 18.75 -9.45
N ALA A 541 25.03 18.01 -10.44
CA ALA A 541 23.70 18.25 -11.01
C ALA A 541 22.58 17.82 -10.06
N ILE A 542 22.75 16.72 -9.31
CA ILE A 542 21.82 16.27 -8.27
C ILE A 542 21.74 17.29 -7.14
N VAL A 543 22.89 17.70 -6.60
CA VAL A 543 22.99 18.70 -5.52
C VAL A 543 22.38 20.03 -5.97
N ARG A 544 22.59 20.45 -7.22
CA ARG A 544 21.96 21.66 -7.76
C ARG A 544 20.43 21.55 -7.74
N ARG A 545 19.83 20.42 -8.15
CA ARG A 545 18.37 20.24 -8.12
C ARG A 545 17.81 20.26 -6.70
N VAL A 546 18.49 19.60 -5.77
CA VAL A 546 18.10 19.63 -4.34
C VAL A 546 18.12 21.07 -3.82
N ARG A 547 19.13 21.86 -4.18
CA ARG A 547 19.24 23.27 -3.77
C ARG A 547 18.19 24.18 -4.40
N VAL A 548 17.69 23.86 -5.59
CA VAL A 548 16.60 24.63 -6.24
C VAL A 548 15.34 24.61 -5.39
N ASN A 549 14.98 23.46 -4.82
CA ASN A 549 13.82 23.35 -3.94
C ASN A 549 13.94 22.16 -2.98
N LEU A 550 14.63 22.38 -1.86
CA LEU A 550 14.86 21.34 -0.83
C LEU A 550 13.52 20.84 -0.27
N GLY A 551 12.58 21.74 0.01
CA GLY A 551 11.26 21.38 0.53
C GLY A 551 10.52 20.43 -0.41
N LEU A 552 10.52 20.70 -1.72
CA LEU A 552 9.89 19.83 -2.71
C LEU A 552 10.58 18.46 -2.78
N ALA A 553 11.92 18.41 -2.76
CA ALA A 553 12.67 17.16 -2.78
C ALA A 553 12.33 16.28 -1.57
N LEU A 554 12.27 16.87 -0.37
CA LEU A 554 11.94 16.16 0.86
C LEU A 554 10.48 15.70 0.89
N ILE A 555 9.53 16.52 0.43
CA ILE A 555 8.12 16.13 0.38
C ILE A 555 7.94 14.98 -0.60
N VAL A 556 8.46 15.10 -1.83
CA VAL A 556 8.34 14.03 -2.83
C VAL A 556 9.02 12.76 -2.32
N GLY A 557 10.22 12.86 -1.75
CA GLY A 557 10.91 11.72 -1.14
C GLY A 557 10.09 11.06 -0.02
N ALA A 558 9.65 11.82 0.98
CA ALA A 558 8.82 11.30 2.07
C ALA A 558 7.50 10.68 1.57
N LEU A 559 6.86 11.29 0.57
CA LEU A 559 5.65 10.76 -0.05
C LEU A 559 5.93 9.44 -0.78
N LEU A 560 7.03 9.31 -1.52
CA LEU A 560 7.39 8.06 -2.19
C LEU A 560 7.57 6.93 -1.18
N ILE A 561 8.26 7.21 -0.07
CA ILE A 561 8.46 6.25 1.01
C ILE A 561 7.11 5.90 1.64
N ALA A 562 6.28 6.87 2.01
CA ALA A 562 4.97 6.63 2.60
C ALA A 562 4.05 5.82 1.65
N LEU A 563 4.06 6.14 0.35
CA LEU A 563 3.34 5.42 -0.69
C LEU A 563 3.84 3.97 -0.84
N SER A 564 5.12 3.71 -0.58
CA SER A 564 5.67 2.35 -0.57
C SER A 564 5.12 1.49 0.58
N PHE A 565 4.51 2.08 1.61
CA PHE A 565 3.80 1.36 2.67
C PHE A 565 2.28 1.24 2.42
N ALA A 566 1.73 1.92 1.42
CA ALA A 566 0.29 1.93 1.16
C ALA A 566 -0.27 0.53 0.85
N TRP A 567 0.54 -0.37 0.30
CA TRP A 567 0.13 -1.74 0.02
C TRP A 567 -0.17 -2.55 1.29
N VAL A 568 0.39 -2.20 2.45
CA VAL A 568 0.09 -2.87 3.74
C VAL A 568 -1.38 -2.67 4.11
N VAL A 569 -1.91 -1.46 3.91
CA VAL A 569 -3.33 -1.15 4.11
C VAL A 569 -4.19 -1.90 3.08
N GLY A 570 -3.76 -1.92 1.81
CA GLY A 570 -4.42 -2.68 0.75
C GLY A 570 -4.40 -4.20 0.97
N PHE A 571 -3.40 -4.72 1.66
CA PHE A 571 -3.25 -6.13 2.02
C PHE A 571 -4.22 -6.52 3.13
N LEU A 572 -4.29 -5.72 4.19
CA LEU A 572 -5.28 -5.85 5.26
C LEU A 572 -6.73 -5.78 4.73
N ALA A 573 -6.95 -5.13 3.59
CA ALA A 573 -8.23 -4.98 2.92
C ALA A 573 -8.57 -6.07 1.86
N LEU A 574 -8.02 -7.29 1.95
CA LEU A 574 -8.34 -8.52 1.17
C LEU A 574 -7.35 -8.95 0.05
N GLY A 575 -6.06 -8.60 0.13
CA GLY A 575 -4.99 -9.18 -0.73
C GLY A 575 -4.99 -8.77 -2.21
N ILE A 576 -6.12 -8.88 -2.92
CA ILE A 576 -6.31 -8.35 -4.29
C ILE A 576 -6.23 -6.81 -4.28
N GLY A 577 -6.70 -6.19 -3.20
CA GLY A 577 -6.54 -4.75 -2.95
C GLY A 577 -5.08 -4.31 -2.87
N ALA A 578 -4.16 -5.15 -2.39
CA ALA A 578 -2.75 -4.81 -2.22
C ALA A 578 -2.05 -4.53 -3.55
N LEU A 579 -2.28 -5.38 -4.56
CA LEU A 579 -1.65 -5.24 -5.88
C LEU A 579 -2.14 -4.02 -6.64
N ALA A 580 -3.45 -3.74 -6.56
CA ALA A 580 -4.04 -2.53 -7.13
C ALA A 580 -3.53 -1.28 -6.41
N THR A 581 -3.43 -1.33 -5.07
CA THR A 581 -2.92 -0.22 -4.25
C THR A 581 -1.43 0.03 -4.52
N LEU A 582 -0.62 -1.03 -4.67
CA LEU A 582 0.79 -0.93 -5.00
C LEU A 582 1.00 -0.32 -6.39
N THR A 583 0.22 -0.78 -7.38
CA THR A 583 0.22 -0.20 -8.72
C THR A 583 -0.12 1.28 -8.67
N TYR A 584 -1.23 1.62 -8.03
CA TYR A 584 -1.70 2.98 -7.88
C TYR A 584 -0.65 3.87 -7.20
N ALA A 585 -0.16 3.47 -6.03
CA ALA A 585 0.84 4.21 -5.25
C ALA A 585 2.12 4.45 -6.06
N SER A 586 2.58 3.44 -6.81
CA SER A 586 3.78 3.56 -7.66
C SER A 586 3.60 4.55 -8.80
N TRP A 587 2.39 4.64 -9.38
CA TRP A 587 2.09 5.57 -10.47
C TRP A 587 1.88 7.00 -9.97
N VAL A 588 1.29 7.17 -8.78
CA VAL A 588 1.29 8.45 -8.07
C VAL A 588 2.74 8.89 -7.83
N GLY A 589 3.61 7.98 -7.39
CA GLY A 589 5.03 8.27 -7.21
C GLY A 589 5.73 8.71 -8.50
N ALA A 590 5.51 8.00 -9.60
CA ALA A 590 6.02 8.36 -10.92
C ALA A 590 5.54 9.75 -11.38
N TYR A 591 4.29 10.11 -11.07
CA TYR A 591 3.75 11.45 -11.32
C TYR A 591 4.53 12.50 -10.54
N LEU A 592 4.70 12.32 -9.22
CA LEU A 592 5.41 13.27 -8.36
C LEU A 592 6.86 13.48 -8.83
N VAL A 593 7.55 12.40 -9.21
CA VAL A 593 8.91 12.47 -9.77
C VAL A 593 8.95 13.21 -11.10
N GLY A 594 7.97 12.98 -11.99
CA GLY A 594 7.84 13.70 -13.26
C GLY A 594 7.63 15.20 -13.07
N THR A 595 6.74 15.59 -12.16
CA THR A 595 6.50 17.01 -11.82
C THR A 595 7.73 17.65 -11.17
N TYR A 596 8.42 16.93 -10.28
CA TYR A 596 9.68 17.38 -9.69
C TYR A 596 10.75 17.61 -10.78
N ALA A 597 10.86 16.70 -11.74
CA ALA A 597 11.80 16.82 -12.86
C ALA A 597 11.48 18.05 -13.74
N ALA A 598 10.21 18.26 -14.12
CA ALA A 598 9.80 19.41 -14.94
C ALA A 598 10.13 20.74 -14.26
N THR A 599 9.83 20.82 -12.96
CA THR A 599 10.10 22.01 -12.15
C THR A 599 11.59 22.30 -12.03
N THR A 600 12.40 21.26 -11.80
CA THR A 600 13.84 21.45 -11.60
C THR A 600 14.62 21.60 -12.92
N ASP A 601 14.07 21.14 -14.04
CA ASP A 601 14.65 21.34 -15.38
C ASP A 601 14.53 22.78 -15.85
N THR A 602 13.33 23.38 -15.69
CA THR A 602 13.06 24.78 -16.05
C THR A 602 13.91 25.75 -15.22
N ALA A 603 14.08 25.49 -13.92
CA ALA A 603 14.92 26.30 -13.04
C ALA A 603 16.43 26.14 -13.28
N ALA A 604 16.88 25.03 -13.89
CA ALA A 604 18.29 24.75 -14.19
C ALA A 604 18.75 25.25 -15.57
N GLY A 605 17.96 26.10 -16.25
CA GLY A 605 18.31 26.72 -17.52
C GLY A 605 18.10 25.85 -18.76
N GLY A 606 17.26 24.81 -18.68
CA GLY A 606 16.88 24.02 -19.85
C GLY A 606 15.75 24.71 -20.62
N ALA A 607 16.00 25.16 -21.85
CA ALA A 607 14.93 25.52 -22.76
C ALA A 607 13.98 24.33 -22.95
N PRO A 608 12.65 24.53 -22.97
CA PRO A 608 11.74 23.46 -23.36
C PRO A 608 12.08 23.04 -24.80
N GLN A 609 12.33 21.75 -25.02
CA GLN A 609 12.37 21.18 -26.37
C GLN A 609 10.93 21.10 -26.90
N THR A 610 10.30 22.24 -27.08
CA THR A 610 9.20 22.39 -28.03
C THR A 610 9.86 22.62 -29.37
N GLU A 611 9.93 21.58 -30.21
CA GLU A 611 9.93 21.80 -31.65
C GLU A 611 8.73 22.71 -31.93
N ALA A 612 9.02 23.95 -32.28
CA ALA A 612 8.03 24.88 -32.77
C ALA A 612 7.45 24.25 -34.03
N VAL A 613 6.25 23.68 -33.91
CA VAL A 613 5.38 23.48 -35.07
C VAL A 613 5.07 24.88 -35.56
N THR A 614 5.88 25.35 -36.50
CA THR A 614 5.59 26.52 -37.31
C THR A 614 4.28 26.22 -38.04
N LEU A 615 3.18 26.78 -37.52
CA LEU A 615 1.93 26.89 -38.26
C LEU A 615 2.26 27.59 -39.59
N PRO A 616 1.90 27.01 -40.76
CA PRO A 616 2.11 27.69 -42.01
C PRO A 616 1.30 28.99 -42.03
N ALA A 617 1.95 30.04 -42.53
CA ALA A 617 1.45 31.40 -42.62
C ALA A 617 0.04 31.48 -43.24
N ALA A 618 -0.74 32.41 -42.70
CA ALA A 618 -2.08 32.75 -43.15
C ALA A 618 -2.16 32.98 -44.67
N ILE A 619 -3.17 32.36 -45.29
CA ILE A 619 -3.59 32.66 -46.66
C ILE A 619 -4.13 34.10 -46.70
N PRO A 620 -3.66 34.98 -47.61
CA PRO A 620 -4.21 36.32 -47.76
C PRO A 620 -5.66 36.26 -48.26
N ARG A 621 -6.56 36.99 -47.60
CA ARG A 621 -7.87 37.33 -48.17
C ARG A 621 -7.67 38.25 -49.36
N THR A 622 -7.96 37.78 -50.57
CA THR A 622 -8.21 38.66 -51.72
C THR A 622 -9.61 39.24 -51.62
N GLN A 623 -9.69 40.57 -51.58
CA GLN A 623 -10.91 41.34 -51.85
C GLN A 623 -11.19 41.37 -53.36
N GLU A 624 -12.49 41.33 -53.67
CA GLU A 624 -13.20 41.90 -54.84
C GLU A 624 -13.03 41.25 -56.23
N SER A 625 -14.04 40.45 -56.60
CA SER A 625 -15.07 40.84 -57.59
C SER A 625 -16.31 39.97 -57.44
#